data_AF-A0A0Q6R2H5-F1
#
_entry.id   AF-A0A0Q6R2H5-F1
#
_cell.length_a   1.000
_cell.length_b   1.000
_cell.length_c   1.000
_cell.angle_alpha   90.00
_cell.angle_beta   90.00
_cell.angle_gamma   90.00
#
_symmetry.space_group_name_H-M   'P 1'
#
loop_
_entity.id
_entity.type
_entity.pdbx_description
1 polymer ?
#
loop_
_entity_poly.entity_id
_entity_poly.type
_entity_poly.pdbx_seq_one_letter_code
_entity_poly.pdbx_strand_id
1 'polypeptide(L)'
;MNTGHETIGPPAVARARSALRQIKAFVKGPDFDCACSSVVGEVLLNLAAKERAAVVGELFVSAVRQRTKLITLMELLMELDELGPATDRGEIEEAAMIFDDLAEQARLGSQLLRAYSFYRSNLRQAAQGAELPATGASA
;
A
#
# COMPACT_ATOMS: atom_id res chain seq x y z
N MET A 1 -25.27 41.14 8.28
CA MET A 1 -24.60 40.77 7.01
C MET A 1 -23.50 39.77 7.33
N ASN A 2 -23.64 38.58 6.76
CA ASN A 2 -22.75 37.40 6.70
C ASN A 2 -21.77 37.10 7.83
N THR A 3 -22.15 36.07 8.60
CA THR A 3 -21.28 35.15 9.32
C THR A 3 -20.36 34.39 8.34
N GLY A 4 -19.06 34.40 8.65
CA GLY A 4 -18.05 33.62 7.93
C GLY A 4 -18.32 32.13 8.06
N HIS A 5 -18.45 31.46 6.91
CA HIS A 5 -18.52 30.01 6.84
C HIS A 5 -17.08 29.47 6.75
N GLU A 6 -16.44 29.30 7.92
CA GLU A 6 -15.15 28.60 8.02
C GLU A 6 -15.39 27.10 7.75
N THR A 7 -15.07 26.66 6.54
CA THR A 7 -15.14 25.26 6.12
C THR A 7 -14.05 24.45 6.82
N ILE A 8 -14.35 23.92 8.00
CA ILE A 8 -13.58 22.87 8.66
C ILE A 8 -13.77 21.56 7.87
N GLY A 9 -13.01 21.38 6.79
CA GLY A 9 -12.79 20.04 6.23
C GLY A 9 -11.97 19.24 7.25
N PRO A 10 -12.37 18.01 7.64
CA PRO A 10 -11.89 17.44 8.89
C PRO A 10 -10.39 17.09 8.83
N PRO A 11 -9.57 17.54 9.80
CA PRO A 11 -8.13 17.29 9.86
C PRO A 11 -7.77 15.79 9.84
N ALA A 12 -8.73 14.93 10.19
CA ALA A 12 -8.66 13.48 10.10
C ALA A 12 -8.39 12.94 8.68
N VAL A 13 -9.06 13.50 7.67
CA VAL A 13 -8.92 13.04 6.27
C VAL A 13 -7.55 13.43 5.71
N ALA A 14 -7.06 14.62 6.08
CA ALA A 14 -5.74 15.09 5.70
C ALA A 14 -4.63 14.22 6.34
N ARG A 15 -4.79 13.85 7.62
CA ARG A 15 -3.88 12.95 8.34
C ARG A 15 -3.81 11.55 7.72
N ALA A 16 -4.96 10.93 7.45
CA ALA A 16 -5.01 9.62 6.78
C ALA A 16 -4.33 9.63 5.40
N ARG A 17 -4.56 10.69 4.61
CA ARG A 17 -3.91 10.86 3.30
C ARG A 17 -2.39 11.06 3.41
N SER A 18 -1.94 11.78 4.43
CA SER A 18 -0.52 11.97 4.71
C SER A 18 0.16 10.65 5.09
N ALA A 19 -0.44 9.90 6.01
CA ALA A 19 0.04 8.58 6.42
C ALA A 19 0.09 7.60 5.24
N LEU A 20 -0.95 7.60 4.39
CA LEU A 20 -0.96 6.77 3.17
C LEU A 20 0.19 7.13 2.21
N ARG A 21 0.50 8.43 2.04
CA ARG A 21 1.64 8.88 1.23
C ARG A 21 2.97 8.43 1.82
N GLN A 22 3.15 8.56 3.14
CA GLN A 22 4.37 8.12 3.82
C GLN A 22 4.55 6.60 3.69
N ILE A 23 3.51 5.81 3.97
CA ILE A 23 3.56 4.34 3.82
C ILE A 23 3.89 3.94 2.38
N LYS A 24 3.25 4.58 1.38
CA LYS A 24 3.54 4.32 -0.03
C LYS A 24 4.97 4.69 -0.42
N ALA A 25 5.55 5.74 0.17
CA ALA A 25 6.94 6.13 -0.06
C ALA A 25 7.90 5.09 0.52
N PHE A 26 7.64 4.60 1.73
CA PHE A 26 8.43 3.52 2.33
C PHE A 26 8.35 2.25 1.47
N VAL A 27 7.15 1.85 1.05
CA VAL A 27 6.85 0.68 0.18
C VAL A 27 7.53 0.74 -1.19
N LYS A 28 8.09 1.89 -1.59
CA LYS A 28 8.86 1.99 -2.83
C LYS A 28 10.35 1.69 -2.63
N GLY A 29 10.87 1.68 -1.40
CA GLY A 29 12.28 1.41 -1.12
C GLY A 29 12.69 -0.04 -1.42
N PRO A 30 13.95 -0.32 -1.77
CA PRO A 30 14.46 -1.67 -2.00
C PRO A 30 14.51 -2.52 -0.71
N ASP A 31 14.63 -1.89 0.47
CA ASP A 31 14.83 -2.56 1.76
C ASP A 31 13.53 -2.82 2.55
N PHE A 32 12.47 -3.28 1.87
CA PHE A 32 11.25 -3.73 2.56
C PHE A 32 11.42 -5.11 3.24
N ASP A 33 12.67 -5.44 3.57
CA ASP A 33 13.06 -6.58 4.37
C ASP A 33 13.13 -6.15 5.84
N CYS A 34 12.07 -6.48 6.56
CA CYS A 34 11.96 -6.58 8.01
C CYS A 34 12.04 -5.27 8.84
N ALA A 35 13.01 -4.38 8.61
CA ALA A 35 13.20 -3.17 9.43
C ALA A 35 12.08 -2.14 9.26
N CYS A 36 11.49 -2.01 8.05
CA CYS A 36 10.45 -1.02 7.75
C CYS A 36 9.04 -1.36 8.29
N SER A 37 8.80 -2.58 8.77
CA SER A 37 7.53 -2.94 9.42
C SER A 37 7.27 -2.10 10.68
N SER A 38 8.34 -1.70 11.37
CA SER A 38 8.32 -0.81 12.54
C SER A 38 7.89 0.61 12.17
N VAL A 39 8.53 1.22 11.17
CA VAL A 39 8.25 2.60 10.72
C VAL A 39 6.83 2.74 10.16
N VAL A 40 6.39 1.76 9.40
CA VAL A 40 5.02 1.68 8.86
C VAL A 40 4.02 1.56 10.02
N GLY A 41 4.32 0.74 11.02
CA GLY A 41 3.56 0.66 12.28
C GLY A 41 3.49 1.99 13.04
N GLU A 42 4.61 2.68 13.23
CA GLU A 42 4.71 3.97 13.95
C GLU A 42 3.89 5.08 13.30
N VAL A 43 3.94 5.21 11.97
CA VAL A 43 3.13 6.20 11.23
C VAL A 43 1.64 5.98 11.47
N LEU A 44 1.18 4.74 11.63
CA LEU A 44 -0.22 4.43 11.91
C LEU A 44 -0.61 4.50 13.38
N LEU A 45 0.31 4.27 14.32
CA LEU A 45 0.02 4.46 15.74
C LEU A 45 -0.40 5.90 16.05
N ASN A 46 0.03 6.87 15.23
CA ASN A 46 -0.38 8.27 15.31
C ASN A 46 -1.79 8.55 14.74
N LEU A 47 -2.46 7.57 14.14
CA LEU A 47 -3.83 7.70 13.60
C LEU A 47 -4.87 7.13 14.55
N ALA A 48 -6.09 7.67 14.50
CA ALA A 48 -7.25 7.09 15.17
C ALA A 48 -7.70 5.78 14.48
N ALA A 49 -8.41 4.90 15.19
CA ALA A 49 -8.81 3.57 14.69
C ALA A 49 -9.56 3.62 13.34
N LYS A 50 -10.47 4.60 13.16
CA LYS A 50 -11.21 4.80 11.90
C LYS A 50 -10.30 5.21 10.74
N GLU A 51 -9.30 6.04 11.01
CA GLU A 51 -8.31 6.49 10.03
C GLU A 51 -7.37 5.33 9.63
N ARG A 52 -6.98 4.49 10.59
CA ARG A 52 -6.19 3.26 10.32
C ARG A 52 -6.96 2.30 9.42
N ALA A 53 -8.24 2.04 9.72
CA ALA A 53 -9.08 1.15 8.90
C ALA A 53 -9.20 1.63 7.44
N ALA A 54 -9.35 2.95 7.24
CA ALA A 54 -9.37 3.56 5.91
C ALA A 54 -8.03 3.38 5.17
N VAL A 55 -6.90 3.61 5.85
CA VAL A 55 -5.56 3.41 5.26
C VAL A 55 -5.33 1.94 4.89
N VAL A 56 -5.71 1.00 5.74
CA VAL A 56 -5.59 -0.45 5.46
C VAL A 56 -6.42 -0.85 4.25
N GLY A 57 -7.67 -0.36 4.14
CA GLY A 57 -8.50 -0.57 2.95
C GLY A 57 -7.82 -0.04 1.67
N GLU A 58 -7.25 1.16 1.74
CA GLU A 58 -6.53 1.78 0.61
C GLU A 58 -5.27 1.02 0.19
N LEU A 59 -4.57 0.33 1.12
CA LEU A 59 -3.43 -0.54 0.77
C LEU A 59 -3.87 -1.70 -0.11
N PHE A 60 -4.96 -2.38 0.27
CA PHE A 60 -5.49 -3.50 -0.51
C PHE A 60 -5.98 -3.04 -1.88
N VAL A 61 -6.76 -1.95 -1.94
CA VAL A 61 -7.20 -1.36 -3.22
C VAL A 61 -6.01 -0.94 -4.08
N SER A 62 -4.95 -0.39 -3.48
CA SER A 62 -3.73 -0.02 -4.22
C SER A 62 -2.98 -1.24 -4.77
N ALA A 63 -2.99 -2.37 -4.07
CA ALA A 63 -2.42 -3.62 -4.55
C ALA A 63 -3.23 -4.19 -5.73
N VAL A 64 -4.56 -4.17 -5.64
CA VAL A 64 -5.46 -4.54 -6.75
C VAL A 64 -5.20 -3.67 -7.98
N ARG A 65 -4.95 -2.36 -7.80
CA ARG A 65 -4.56 -1.47 -8.91
C ARG A 65 -3.22 -1.85 -9.55
N GLN A 66 -2.24 -2.37 -8.79
CA GLN A 66 -0.99 -2.86 -9.39
C GLN A 66 -1.25 -4.07 -10.28
N ARG A 67 -2.16 -4.98 -9.88
CA ARG A 67 -2.58 -6.09 -10.76
C ARG A 67 -3.15 -5.59 -12.08
N THR A 68 -3.97 -4.53 -12.08
CA THR A 68 -4.49 -3.95 -13.34
C THR A 68 -3.36 -3.44 -14.23
N LYS A 69 -2.35 -2.75 -13.67
CA LYS A 69 -1.19 -2.31 -14.44
C LYS A 69 -0.38 -3.47 -15.01
N LEU A 70 -0.18 -4.53 -14.22
CA LEU A 70 0.52 -5.73 -14.68
C LEU A 70 -0.19 -6.36 -15.88
N ILE A 71 -1.52 -6.41 -15.89
CA ILE A 71 -2.29 -6.90 -17.04
C ILE A 71 -1.99 -6.04 -18.28
N THR A 72 -2.05 -4.71 -18.16
CA THR A 72 -1.75 -3.82 -19.30
C THR A 72 -0.32 -3.99 -19.81
N LEU A 73 0.67 -4.13 -18.93
CA LEU A 73 2.06 -4.37 -19.33
C LEU A 73 2.21 -5.74 -20.03
N MET A 74 1.52 -6.78 -19.54
CA MET A 74 1.49 -8.10 -20.18
C MET A 74 0.83 -8.07 -21.56
N GLU A 75 -0.21 -7.26 -21.75
CA GLU A 75 -0.86 -7.07 -23.06
C GLU A 75 0.11 -6.46 -24.06
N LEU A 76 0.89 -5.44 -23.67
CA LEU A 76 1.94 -4.85 -24.51
C LEU A 76 3.03 -5.88 -24.87
N LEU A 77 3.36 -6.78 -23.94
CA LEU A 77 4.34 -7.82 -24.20
C LEU A 77 3.85 -8.93 -25.14
N MET A 78 2.56 -8.99 -25.49
CA MET A 78 2.09 -10.00 -26.46
C MET A 78 2.66 -9.75 -27.87
N GLU A 79 3.03 -8.51 -28.18
CA GLU A 79 3.69 -8.14 -29.45
C GLU A 79 5.11 -8.74 -29.56
N LEU A 80 5.70 -9.24 -28.46
CA LEU A 80 7.02 -9.89 -28.51
C LEU A 80 7.04 -11.15 -29.38
N ASP A 81 5.91 -11.85 -29.50
CA ASP A 81 5.81 -13.05 -30.32
C ASP A 81 5.98 -12.73 -31.83
N GLU A 82 5.85 -11.46 -32.21
CA GLU A 82 6.02 -10.97 -33.58
C GLU A 82 7.46 -10.52 -33.86
N LEU A 83 8.32 -10.43 -32.83
CA LEU A 83 9.71 -10.06 -33.02
C LEU A 83 10.48 -11.16 -33.74
N GLY A 84 11.38 -10.74 -34.62
CA GLY A 84 12.17 -11.64 -35.45
C GLY A 84 13.60 -11.13 -35.65
N PRO A 85 14.40 -11.84 -36.46
CA PRO A 85 15.81 -11.48 -36.68
C PRO A 85 16.05 -10.09 -37.29
N ALA A 86 15.01 -9.47 -37.87
CA ALA A 86 15.04 -8.15 -38.48
C ALA A 86 14.46 -7.03 -37.59
N THR A 87 13.99 -7.37 -36.38
CA THR A 87 13.45 -6.42 -35.41
C THR A 87 14.47 -5.34 -35.06
N ASP A 88 13.99 -4.11 -34.92
CA ASP A 88 14.86 -2.98 -34.59
C ASP A 88 15.37 -3.10 -33.14
N ARG A 89 16.61 -2.70 -32.92
CA ARG A 89 17.22 -2.72 -31.58
C ARG A 89 16.40 -1.90 -30.57
N GLY A 90 15.81 -0.78 -30.99
CA GLY A 90 14.96 0.07 -30.16
C GLY A 90 13.70 -0.65 -29.68
N GLU A 91 13.08 -1.47 -30.52
CA GLU A 91 11.91 -2.29 -30.15
C GLU A 91 12.29 -3.35 -29.10
N ILE A 92 13.48 -3.94 -29.22
CA ILE A 92 14.03 -4.88 -28.23
C ILE A 92 14.32 -4.18 -26.89
N GLU A 93 14.92 -2.98 -26.94
CA GLU A 93 15.20 -2.18 -25.75
C GLU A 93 13.90 -1.73 -25.05
N GLU A 94 12.86 -1.38 -25.82
CA GLU A 94 11.53 -1.05 -25.28
C GLU A 94 10.88 -2.26 -24.60
N ALA A 95 10.91 -3.44 -25.24
CA ALA A 95 10.43 -4.67 -24.63
C ALA A 95 11.13 -4.98 -23.30
N ALA A 96 12.46 -4.76 -23.21
CA ALA A 96 13.21 -4.92 -21.97
C ALA A 96 12.74 -3.94 -20.88
N MET A 97 12.49 -2.67 -21.21
CA MET A 97 11.95 -1.69 -20.26
C MET A 97 10.56 -2.09 -19.73
N ILE A 98 9.70 -2.68 -20.57
CA ILE A 98 8.38 -3.16 -20.13
C ILE A 98 8.52 -4.29 -19.10
N PHE A 99 9.51 -5.19 -19.24
CA PHE A 99 9.79 -6.21 -18.21
C PHE A 99 10.26 -5.60 -16.89
N ASP A 100 11.10 -4.57 -16.94
CA ASP A 100 11.55 -3.85 -15.73
C ASP A 100 10.36 -3.18 -15.02
N ASP A 101 9.47 -2.54 -15.77
CA ASP A 101 8.25 -1.94 -15.24
C ASP A 101 7.33 -2.99 -14.60
N LEU A 102 7.20 -4.16 -15.23
CA LEU A 102 6.42 -5.28 -14.72
C LEU A 102 6.98 -5.79 -13.39
N ALA A 103 8.31 -5.96 -13.31
CA ALA A 103 8.98 -6.33 -12.08
C ALA A 103 8.75 -5.29 -10.97
N GLU A 104 8.84 -3.99 -11.29
CA GLU A 104 8.56 -2.92 -10.33
C GLU A 104 7.12 -2.97 -9.83
N GLN A 105 6.11 -3.04 -10.72
CA GLN A 105 4.70 -3.06 -10.31
C GLN A 105 4.37 -4.32 -9.49
N ALA A 106 4.96 -5.47 -9.83
CA ALA A 106 4.80 -6.71 -9.06
C ALA A 106 5.41 -6.58 -7.66
N ARG A 107 6.60 -6.00 -7.55
CA ARG A 107 7.27 -5.73 -6.28
C ARG A 107 6.45 -4.77 -5.41
N LEU A 108 5.87 -3.72 -5.99
CA LEU A 108 4.99 -2.78 -5.27
C LEU A 108 3.71 -3.46 -4.78
N GLY A 109 3.07 -4.27 -5.62
CA GLY A 109 1.88 -5.05 -5.23
C GLY A 109 2.17 -5.98 -4.04
N SER A 110 3.28 -6.72 -4.09
CA SER A 110 3.75 -7.59 -3.01
C SER A 110 3.92 -6.83 -1.69
N GLN A 111 4.62 -5.70 -1.72
CA GLN A 111 4.87 -4.90 -0.52
C GLN A 111 3.59 -4.27 0.06
N LEU A 112 2.66 -3.82 -0.78
CA LEU A 112 1.35 -3.33 -0.33
C LEU A 112 0.54 -4.43 0.38
N LEU A 113 0.59 -5.66 -0.13
CA LEU A 113 -0.07 -6.81 0.50
C LEU A 113 0.61 -7.25 1.79
N ARG A 114 1.95 -7.20 1.87
CA ARG A 114 2.70 -7.44 3.10
C ARG A 114 2.32 -6.43 4.18
N ALA A 115 2.27 -5.14 3.83
CA ALA A 115 1.81 -4.09 4.73
C ALA A 115 0.36 -4.32 5.18
N TYR A 116 -0.55 -4.62 4.25
CA TYR A 116 -1.94 -4.95 4.57
C TYR A 116 -2.07 -6.14 5.55
N SER A 117 -1.32 -7.22 5.30
CA SER A 117 -1.30 -8.42 6.15
C SER A 117 -0.82 -8.12 7.57
N PHE A 118 0.29 -7.38 7.69
CA PHE A 118 0.84 -6.94 8.97
C PHE A 118 -0.21 -6.17 9.79
N TYR A 119 -0.92 -5.22 9.17
CA TYR A 119 -1.96 -4.45 9.87
C TYR A 119 -3.16 -5.28 10.29
N ARG A 120 -3.61 -6.21 9.46
CA ARG A 120 -4.73 -7.09 9.80
C ARG A 120 -4.41 -7.95 11.03
N SER A 121 -3.17 -8.44 11.12
CA SER A 121 -2.68 -9.21 12.27
C SER A 121 -2.60 -8.36 13.54
N ASN A 122 -2.05 -7.14 13.46
CA ASN A 122 -1.96 -6.23 14.61
C ASN A 122 -3.33 -5.78 15.14
N LEU A 123 -4.29 -5.49 14.25
CA LEU A 123 -5.67 -5.14 14.67
C LEU A 123 -6.36 -6.30 15.41
N ARG A 124 -6.10 -7.54 14.97
CA ARG A 124 -6.62 -8.73 15.67
C ARG A 124 -6.02 -8.90 17.06
N GLN A 125 -4.70 -8.72 17.19
CA GLN A 125 -4.02 -8.79 18.50
C GLN A 125 -4.50 -7.69 19.45
N ALA A 126 -4.69 -6.47 18.97
CA ALA A 126 -5.22 -5.36 19.77
C ALA A 126 -6.66 -5.62 20.25
N ALA A 127 -7.51 -6.22 19.41
CA ALA A 127 -8.87 -6.61 19.79
C ALA A 127 -8.86 -7.71 20.86
N GLN A 128 -8.02 -8.73 20.70
CA GLN A 128 -7.88 -9.83 21.66
C GLN A 128 -7.31 -9.39 23.02
N GLY A 129 -6.44 -8.38 23.03
CA GLY A 129 -5.92 -7.78 24.27
C GLY A 129 -6.91 -6.86 25.00
N ALA A 130 -7.93 -6.36 24.29
CA ALA A 130 -8.98 -5.51 24.87
C ALA A 130 -10.12 -6.30 25.53
N GLU A 131 -10.19 -7.62 25.32
CA GLU A 131 -11.27 -8.49 25.77
C GLU A 131 -11.04 -9.10 27.17
N LEU A 132 -10.13 -8.56 27.98
CA LEU A 132 -9.92 -8.98 29.38
C LEU A 132 -10.28 -7.88 30.38
N PRO A 133 -11.51 -7.94 30.94
CA PRO A 133 -11.70 -8.05 32.40
C PRO A 133 -12.87 -9.03 32.71
N ALA A 134 -13.03 -9.72 33.85
CA ALA A 134 -12.39 -9.81 35.14
C ALA A 134 -12.89 -11.10 35.82
N THR A 135 -12.11 -11.70 36.73
CA THR A 135 -12.67 -12.31 37.95
C THR A 135 -11.66 -12.12 39.08
N GLY A 136 -12.14 -11.47 40.15
CA GLY A 136 -11.34 -11.16 41.32
C GLY A 136 -11.00 -12.38 42.15
N ALA A 137 -9.99 -12.22 43.00
CA ALA A 137 -9.79 -13.03 44.18
C ALA A 137 -9.42 -12.08 45.33
N SER A 138 -10.45 -11.64 46.06
CA SER A 138 -10.30 -11.33 47.48
C SER A 138 -10.47 -12.65 48.23
N ALA A 139 -9.50 -12.98 49.08
CA ALA A 139 -9.67 -13.79 50.28
C ALA A 139 -8.69 -13.24 51.32
#